data_AF-A0A921L9T5-F1
#
_entry.id   AF-A0A921L9T5-F1
#
_cell.length_a   1.000
_cell.length_b   1.000
_cell.length_c   1.000
_cell.angle_alpha   90.00
_cell.angle_beta   90.00
_cell.angle_gamma   90.00
#
_symmetry.space_group_name_H-M   'P 1'
#
loop_
_entity.id
_entity.type
_entity.pdbx_description
1 polymer ?
#
loop_
_entity_poly.entity_id
_entity_poly.type
_entity_poly.pdbx_seq_one_letter_code
_entity_poly.pdbx_strand_id
1 'polypeptide(L)' 'ENYTASRKFMKQIDAAVVYTNASTRFTDGQQFGFGAEIGISTQKLHARGPMGANELTTTKYLVQGDGQIRH' A
#
# COMPACT_ATOMS: atom_id res chain seq x y z
N GLU A 1 1.35 -27.11 -9.07
CA GLU A 1 1.70 -25.83 -8.41
C GLU A 1 3.21 -25.76 -8.22
N ASN A 2 3.87 -24.64 -8.53
CA ASN A 2 5.32 -24.49 -8.38
C ASN A 2 5.64 -23.29 -7.49
N TYR A 3 6.08 -23.58 -6.26
CA TYR A 3 6.37 -22.58 -5.24
C TYR A 3 7.43 -21.56 -5.68
N THR A 4 8.53 -22.04 -6.27
CA THR A 4 9.65 -21.20 -6.70
C THR A 4 9.23 -20.24 -7.82
N ALA A 5 8.44 -20.73 -8.77
CA ALA A 5 7.91 -19.91 -9.86
C ALA A 5 6.97 -18.81 -9.33
N SER A 6 6.03 -19.15 -8.45
CA SER A 6 5.12 -18.17 -7.83
C SER A 6 5.87 -17.10 -7.03
N ARG A 7 6.87 -17.48 -6.23
CA ARG A 7 7.69 -16.51 -5.47
C ARG A 7 8.52 -15.60 -6.38
N LYS A 8 9.04 -16.13 -7.48
CA LYS A 8 9.79 -15.33 -8.47
C LYS A 8 8.87 -14.31 -9.13
N PHE A 9 7.68 -14.73 -9.58
CA PHE A 9 6.67 -13.86 -10.17
C PHE A 9 6.27 -12.72 -9.23
N MET A 10 5.91 -13.04 -7.99
CA MET A 10 5.51 -12.06 -6.97
C MET A 10 6.59 -11.01 -6.65
N LYS A 11 7.87 -11.33 -6.84
CA LYS A 11 8.98 -10.40 -6.59
C LYS A 11 9.34 -9.53 -7.79
N GLN A 12 9.12 -10.02 -9.01
CA GLN A 12 9.62 -9.39 -10.23
C GLN A 12 8.60 -8.46 -10.87
N ILE A 13 7.31 -8.69 -10.67
CA ILE A 13 6.26 -7.86 -11.26
C ILE A 13 6.04 -6.62 -10.38
N ASP A 14 6.27 -5.46 -10.97
CA ASP A 14 6.05 -4.17 -10.34
C ASP A 14 4.64 -3.65 -10.65
N ALA A 15 3.67 -4.05 -9.83
CA ALA A 15 2.28 -3.61 -9.92
C ALA A 15 1.77 -3.14 -8.56
N ALA A 16 0.61 -2.47 -8.54
CA ALA A 16 -0.04 -2.08 -7.29
C ALA A 16 -0.46 -3.30 -6.44
N VAL A 17 -0.90 -4.37 -7.10
CA VAL A 17 -1.15 -5.68 -6.49
C VAL A 17 -0.68 -6.77 -7.44
N VAL A 18 -0.03 -7.80 -6.90
CA VAL A 18 0.35 -9.02 -7.64
C VAL A 18 -0.34 -10.20 -6.98
N TYR A 19 -0.96 -11.06 -7.78
CA TYR A 19 -1.65 -12.27 -7.32
C TYR A 19 -0.99 -13.53 -7.88
N THR A 20 -1.11 -14.62 -7.13
CA THR A 20 -0.90 -15.99 -7.62
C THR A 20 -2.10 -16.84 -7.24
N ASN A 21 -2.66 -17.60 -8.17
CA ASN A 21 -3.84 -18.47 -7.94
C ASN A 21 -5.08 -17.73 -7.39
N ALA A 22 -5.21 -16.44 -7.67
CA ALA A 22 -6.38 -15.62 -7.29
C ALA A 22 -6.75 -14.68 -8.44
N SER A 23 -8.03 -14.31 -8.52
CA SER A 23 -8.53 -13.39 -9.54
C SER A 23 -8.01 -11.97 -9.34
N THR A 24 -7.75 -11.26 -10.42
CA THR A 24 -7.41 -9.83 -10.36
C THR A 24 -8.57 -8.96 -9.90
N ARG A 25 -9.82 -9.45 -9.97
CA ARG A 25 -11.02 -8.73 -9.48
C ARG A 25 -10.99 -8.46 -7.97
N PHE A 26 -10.09 -9.09 -7.22
CA PHE A 26 -9.91 -8.82 -5.80
C PHE A 26 -9.17 -7.50 -5.53
N THR A 27 -8.74 -6.75 -6.56
CA THR A 27 -8.12 -5.44 -6.38
C THR A 27 -9.21 -4.42 -6.06
N ASP A 28 -9.64 -4.40 -4.81
CA ASP A 28 -10.76 -3.59 -4.32
C ASP A 28 -10.62 -3.38 -2.80
N GLY A 29 -10.91 -2.16 -2.34
CA GLY A 29 -10.74 -1.77 -0.94
C GLY A 29 -11.62 -2.56 0.03
N GLN A 30 -12.83 -2.96 -0.34
CA GLN A 30 -13.66 -3.82 0.53
C GLN A 30 -13.06 -5.21 0.64
N GLN A 31 -12.61 -5.79 -0.49
CA GLN A 31 -11.94 -7.09 -0.50
C GLN A 31 -10.64 -7.09 0.31
N PHE A 32 -9.99 -5.93 0.43
CA PHE A 32 -8.75 -5.75 1.22
C PHE A 32 -9.00 -5.35 2.68
N GLY A 33 -10.26 -5.17 3.09
CA GLY A 33 -10.62 -4.83 4.46
C GLY A 33 -10.50 -3.35 4.81
N PHE A 34 -10.42 -2.46 3.81
CA PHE A 34 -10.38 -1.00 4.00
C PHE A 34 -11.77 -0.38 4.20
N GLY A 35 -12.82 -1.18 4.01
CA GLY A 35 -14.23 -0.79 4.21
C GLY A 35 -14.79 0.06 3.07
N ALA A 36 -14.11 1.13 2.68
CA ALA A 36 -14.42 1.93 1.52
C ALA A 36 -13.14 2.32 0.78
N GLU A 37 -13.26 2.57 -0.52
CA GLU A 37 -12.18 3.11 -1.33
C GLU A 37 -12.63 4.37 -2.07
N ILE A 38 -11.70 5.31 -2.25
CA ILE A 38 -11.88 6.42 -3.19
C ILE A 38 -11.51 6.01 -4.62
N GLY A 39 -10.66 4.99 -4.75
CA GLY A 39 -10.20 4.42 -6.00
C GLY A 39 -8.89 3.64 -5.84
N ILE A 40 -8.33 3.17 -6.95
CA ILE A 40 -7.12 2.36 -6.99
C ILE A 40 -5.97 3.19 -7.58
N SER A 41 -4.94 3.42 -6.79
CA SER A 41 -3.74 4.11 -7.22
C SER A 41 -2.73 3.18 -7.87
N THR A 42 -2.22 3.56 -9.05
CA THR A 42 -1.11 2.87 -9.73
C THR A 42 0.22 3.61 -9.61
N GLN A 43 0.24 4.81 -9.01
CA GLN A 43 1.46 5.57 -8.77
C GLN A 43 2.32 4.93 -7.67
N LYS A 44 3.62 5.25 -7.67
CA LYS A 44 4.59 4.71 -6.71
C LYS A 44 4.77 5.57 -5.45
N LEU A 45 4.35 6.83 -5.50
CA LEU A 45 4.49 7.79 -4.42
C LEU A 45 3.18 7.91 -3.64
N HIS A 46 3.29 8.16 -2.33
CA HIS A 46 2.18 8.34 -1.39
C HIS A 46 1.36 7.07 -1.13
N ALA A 47 0.45 6.72 -2.02
CA ALA A 47 -0.48 5.60 -1.88
C ALA A 47 -0.49 4.76 -3.15
N ARG A 48 -0.49 3.43 -3.02
CA ARG A 48 -0.48 2.47 -4.14
C ARG A 48 -1.37 1.27 -3.81
N GLY A 49 -2.27 0.92 -4.74
CA GLY A 49 -3.36 -0.04 -4.50
C GLY A 49 -4.66 0.67 -4.13
N PRO A 50 -5.66 -0.07 -3.62
CA PRO A 50 -6.89 0.53 -3.11
C PRO A 50 -6.62 1.59 -2.03
N MET A 51 -7.21 2.77 -2.16
CA MET A 51 -6.98 3.90 -1.25
C MET A 51 -8.16 4.09 -0.30
N GLY A 52 -7.96 3.77 0.98
CA GLY A 52 -8.91 4.01 2.05
C GLY A 52 -8.69 5.35 2.75
N ALA A 53 -9.24 5.49 3.96
CA ALA A 53 -9.17 6.76 4.70
C ALA A 53 -7.73 7.15 5.09
N ASN A 54 -6.87 6.17 5.39
CA ASN A 54 -5.47 6.42 5.79
C ASN A 54 -4.66 7.04 4.65
N GLU A 55 -4.91 6.60 3.42
CA GLU A 55 -4.26 7.11 2.21
C GLU A 55 -4.69 8.55 1.87
N LEU A 56 -5.69 9.11 2.58
CA LEU A 56 -6.10 10.51 2.47
C LEU A 56 -5.49 11.40 3.56
N THR A 57 -4.57 10.86 4.36
CA THR A 57 -3.89 11.59 5.44
C THR A 57 -2.46 11.92 5.07
N THR A 58 -1.83 12.81 5.86
CA THR A 58 -0.40 13.10 5.77
C THR A 58 0.23 13.02 7.16
N THR A 59 1.56 12.93 7.21
CA THR A 59 2.30 12.84 8.48
C THR A 59 2.81 14.21 8.89
N LYS A 60 2.74 14.54 10.18
CA LYS A 60 3.42 15.68 10.79
C LYS A 60 4.20 15.22 12.01
N TYR A 61 5.29 15.92 12.31
CA TYR A 61 6.05 15.70 13.53
C TYR A 61 5.59 16.69 14.60
N LEU A 62 5.37 16.19 15.81
CA LEU A 62 5.11 16.99 16.99
C LEU A 62 6.33 16.87 17.90
N VAL A 63 6.97 18.00 18.19
CA VAL A 63 8.15 18.05 19.06
C VAL A 63 7.84 19.01 20.19
N GLN A 64 7.88 18.51 21.43
CA GLN A 64 7.72 19.33 22.63
C GLN A 64 9.07 19.51 23.31
N GLY A 65 9.45 20.77 23.48
CA GLY A 65 10.75 21.17 23.97
C GLY A 65 10.77 21.69 25.40
N ASP A 66 11.94 21.66 26.03
CA ASP A 66 12.26 22.27 27.33
C ASP A 66 13.78 22.56 27.40
N GLY A 67 14.26 23.42 26.50
CA GLY A 67 15.67 23.86 26.49
C GLY A 67 16.61 23.09 25.56
N GLN A 68 16.11 22.45 24.49
CA GLN A 68 16.95 21.78 23.51
C GLN A 68 17.81 22.79 22.74
N ILE A 69 19.11 22.53 22.69
CA ILE A 69 20.10 23.28 21.93
C ILE A 69 20.65 22.39 20.81
N ARG A 70 20.81 22.96 19.61
CA ARG A 70 21.42 22.29 18.46
C ARG A 70 22.79 22.92 18.20
N HIS A 71 23.83 22.08 18.11
CA HIS A 71 25.19 22.50 17.77
C HIS A 71 25.34 22.79 16.28
#